data_AF-A0A4Q7WVA2-F1
#
_entry.id   AF-A0A4Q7WVA2-F1
#
_cell.length_a   1.000
_cell.length_b   1.000
_cell.length_c   1.000
_cell.angle_alpha   90.00
_cell.angle_beta   90.00
_cell.angle_gamma   90.00
#
_symmetry.space_group_name_H-M   'P 1'
#
loop_
_entity.id
_entity.type
_entity.pdbx_description
1 polymer ?
#
loop_
_entity_poly.entity_id
_entity_poly.type
_entity_poly.pdbx_seq_one_letter_code
_entity_poly.pdbx_strand_id
1 'polypeptide(L)'
;MSQPPTTSAFAPTPDPLTPDRDITHAHFQAGDTVVVLKGVVGGELWGDAMRVVAPSWHTPTDEDGWRLRDPAGGAQSYVTAHPRYLVHLSRRCPDCLIYARAMEDTLLARFANRDELIDCGWYTTTALGQLVHIADIRSGR
;
A
#
# COMPACT_ATOMS: atom_id res chain seq x y z
N MET A 1 10.82 0.25 -29.47
CA MET A 1 9.86 -0.86 -29.55
C MET A 1 8.95 -0.74 -28.34
N SER A 2 7.67 -0.38 -28.53
CA SER A 2 6.73 -0.22 -27.43
C SER A 2 6.24 -1.60 -26.98
N GLN A 3 6.63 -2.01 -25.78
CA GLN A 3 6.08 -3.21 -25.15
C GLN A 3 4.57 -2.99 -24.95
N PRO A 4 3.70 -3.96 -25.30
CA PRO A 4 2.28 -3.83 -25.03
C PRO A 4 2.06 -3.62 -23.51
N PRO A 5 1.04 -2.86 -23.09
CA PRO A 5 0.76 -2.69 -21.68
C PRO A 5 0.61 -4.07 -21.05
N THR A 6 1.41 -4.36 -20.03
CA THR A 6 1.29 -5.59 -19.24
C THR A 6 -0.14 -5.64 -18.71
N THR A 7 -0.95 -6.57 -19.23
CA THR A 7 -2.34 -6.74 -18.76
C THR A 7 -2.31 -6.91 -17.26
N SER A 8 -2.90 -5.95 -16.53
CA SER A 8 -3.06 -6.06 -15.08
C SER A 8 -3.96 -7.26 -14.78
N ALA A 9 -3.44 -8.22 -14.03
CA ALA A 9 -4.18 -9.36 -13.54
C ALA A 9 -4.66 -9.06 -12.11
N PHE A 10 -5.97 -8.97 -11.94
CA PHE A 10 -6.57 -8.92 -10.61
C PHE A 10 -6.60 -10.34 -10.02
N ALA A 11 -5.88 -10.58 -8.93
CA ALA A 11 -5.77 -11.89 -8.30
C ALA A 11 -5.97 -11.79 -6.78
N PRO A 12 -7.23 -11.73 -6.31
CA PRO A 12 -7.57 -11.67 -4.90
C PRO A 12 -6.81 -12.70 -4.08
N THR A 13 -5.93 -12.21 -3.24
CA THR A 13 -5.05 -13.03 -2.41
C THR A 13 -5.17 -12.51 -0.98
N PRO A 14 -5.28 -13.36 0.05
CA PRO A 14 -5.26 -12.85 1.42
C PRO A 14 -3.96 -12.07 1.69
N ASP A 15 -4.08 -10.87 2.25
CA ASP A 15 -2.91 -10.12 2.73
C ASP A 15 -2.32 -10.84 3.96
N PRO A 16 -1.07 -11.30 3.90
CA PRO A 16 -0.48 -12.11 4.96
C PRO A 16 0.02 -11.30 6.16
N LEU A 17 0.19 -9.97 6.04
CA LEU A 17 1.00 -9.19 6.99
C LEU A 17 0.41 -7.81 7.34
N THR A 18 -0.20 -7.09 6.40
CA THR A 18 -0.71 -5.73 6.66
C THR A 18 -1.71 -5.67 7.82
N PRO A 19 -2.68 -6.60 7.95
CA PRO A 19 -3.67 -6.53 9.03
C PRO A 19 -3.05 -6.54 10.43
N ASP A 20 -1.99 -7.33 10.61
CA ASP A 20 -1.32 -7.56 11.90
C ASP A 20 -0.15 -6.60 12.15
N ARG A 21 0.12 -5.69 11.21
CA ARG A 21 1.24 -4.75 11.30
C ARG A 21 0.95 -3.64 12.31
N ASP A 22 1.65 -3.68 13.43
CA ASP A 22 1.64 -2.63 14.45
C ASP A 22 2.67 -1.53 14.12
N ILE A 23 2.17 -0.36 13.74
CA ILE A 23 2.97 0.82 13.41
C ILE A 23 2.28 2.06 13.96
N THR A 24 3.02 2.83 14.75
CA THR A 24 2.53 4.09 15.31
C THR A 24 2.47 5.20 14.26
N HIS A 25 1.59 6.18 14.48
CA HIS A 25 1.49 7.36 13.62
C HIS A 25 2.82 8.09 13.43
N ALA A 26 3.58 8.24 14.52
CA ALA A 26 4.88 8.92 14.57
C ALA A 26 6.01 8.21 13.79
N HIS A 27 5.77 6.99 13.29
CA HIS A 27 6.72 6.30 12.43
C HIS A 27 6.97 7.06 11.12
N PHE A 28 5.98 7.80 10.64
CA PHE A 28 6.06 8.66 9.45
C PHE A 28 6.02 10.14 9.85
N GLN A 29 6.42 10.99 8.90
CA GLN A 29 6.31 12.43 9.03
C GLN A 29 5.96 13.08 7.68
N ALA A 30 5.43 14.30 7.74
CA ALA A 30 5.21 15.09 6.53
C ALA A 30 6.51 15.25 5.75
N GLY A 31 6.43 15.05 4.43
CA GLY A 31 7.58 15.07 3.53
C GLY A 31 8.13 13.69 3.17
N ASP A 32 7.86 12.64 3.97
CA ASP A 32 8.28 11.27 3.66
C ASP A 32 7.68 10.81 2.32
N THR A 33 8.47 10.07 1.55
CA THR A 33 8.00 9.30 0.38
C THR A 33 7.75 7.86 0.82
N VAL A 34 6.54 7.37 0.56
CA VAL A 34 6.08 6.04 0.96
C VAL A 34 5.52 5.29 -0.23
N VAL A 35 5.41 3.97 -0.10
CA VAL A 35 4.64 3.10 -1.00
C VAL A 35 3.53 2.41 -0.22
N VAL A 36 2.36 2.29 -0.84
CA VAL A 36 1.32 1.34 -0.45
C VAL A 36 1.49 0.10 -1.30
N LEU A 37 2.00 -0.98 -0.72
CA LEU A 37 2.21 -2.25 -1.44
C LEU A 37 0.87 -2.90 -1.78
N LYS A 38 0.70 -3.36 -3.02
CA LYS A 38 -0.55 -3.95 -3.54
C LYS A 38 -0.38 -5.31 -4.21
N GLY A 39 0.83 -5.67 -4.58
CA GLY A 39 1.09 -6.93 -5.27
C GLY A 39 2.48 -6.98 -5.87
N VAL A 40 2.60 -7.50 -7.09
CA VAL A 40 3.90 -7.73 -7.75
C VAL A 40 3.87 -7.34 -9.23
N VAL A 41 5.02 -7.03 -9.80
CA VAL A 41 5.22 -6.86 -11.25
C VAL A 41 6.65 -7.25 -11.59
N GLY A 42 6.85 -8.03 -12.67
CA GLY A 42 8.20 -8.38 -13.15
C GLY A 42 9.12 -9.00 -12.09
N GLY A 43 8.56 -9.77 -11.14
CA GLY A 43 9.34 -10.38 -10.05
C GLY A 43 9.73 -9.44 -8.90
N GLU A 44 9.16 -8.22 -8.83
CA GLU A 44 9.36 -7.27 -7.75
C GLU A 44 8.03 -6.90 -7.07
N LEU A 45 8.10 -6.36 -5.85
CA LEU A 45 6.92 -5.79 -5.20
C LEU A 45 6.42 -4.57 -5.98
N TRP A 46 5.10 -4.45 -6.06
CA TRP A 46 4.41 -3.36 -6.73
C TRP A 46 3.43 -2.64 -5.80
N GLY A 47 3.28 -1.34 -6.00
CA GLY A 47 2.40 -0.50 -5.23
C GLY A 47 2.38 0.96 -5.68
N ASP A 48 1.57 1.77 -5.01
CA ASP A 48 1.46 3.20 -5.32
C ASP A 48 2.48 3.99 -4.49
N ALA A 49 3.40 4.68 -5.16
CA ALA A 49 4.30 5.63 -4.51
C ALA A 49 3.57 6.95 -4.24
N MET A 50 3.63 7.43 -3.00
CA MET A 50 2.93 8.63 -2.54
C MET A 50 3.81 9.47 -1.62
N ARG A 51 3.44 10.75 -1.44
CA ARG A 51 4.08 11.65 -0.49
C ARG A 51 3.19 11.89 0.72
N VAL A 52 3.73 11.75 1.92
CA VAL A 52 3.05 12.14 3.16
C VAL A 52 3.01 13.67 3.24
N VAL A 53 1.83 14.26 3.41
CA VAL A 53 1.67 15.74 3.40
C VAL A 53 1.25 16.33 4.73
N ALA A 54 0.39 15.66 5.49
CA ALA A 54 -0.12 16.16 6.77
C ALA A 54 -0.74 15.03 7.61
N PRO A 55 -0.77 15.17 8.95
CA PRO A 55 -1.59 14.32 9.81
C PRO A 55 -3.07 14.37 9.38
N SER A 56 -3.80 13.30 9.61
CA SER A 56 -5.22 13.17 9.29
C SER A 56 -5.90 12.19 10.25
N TRP A 57 -7.21 11.99 10.10
CA TRP A 57 -7.97 10.98 10.83
C TRP A 57 -8.42 9.88 9.86
N HIS A 58 -8.13 8.63 10.19
CA HIS A 58 -8.53 7.48 9.39
C HIS A 58 -9.79 6.84 9.98
N THR A 59 -10.94 7.41 9.63
CA THR A 59 -12.27 6.98 10.10
C THR A 59 -12.55 5.46 10.04
N PRO A 60 -12.10 4.70 9.02
CA PRO A 60 -12.43 3.27 8.91
C PRO A 60 -11.76 2.41 9.99
N THR A 61 -10.63 2.86 10.55
CA THR A 61 -9.98 2.19 11.69
C THR A 61 -10.15 2.98 12.99
N ASP A 62 -10.76 4.16 12.94
CA ASP A 62 -10.89 5.09 14.06
C ASP A 62 -9.54 5.43 14.73
N GLU A 63 -8.50 5.59 13.90
CA GLU A 63 -7.12 5.83 14.34
C GLU A 63 -6.49 7.00 13.57
N ASP A 64 -5.36 7.48 14.07
CA ASP A 64 -4.58 8.52 13.42
C ASP A 64 -4.08 8.07 12.04
N GLY A 65 -4.31 8.92 11.05
CA GLY A 65 -3.97 8.69 9.65
C GLY A 65 -2.96 9.68 9.09
N TRP A 66 -2.56 9.44 7.85
CA TRP A 66 -1.77 10.37 7.06
C TRP A 66 -2.52 10.76 5.80
N ARG A 67 -2.57 12.06 5.53
CA ARG A 67 -2.93 12.58 4.21
C ARG A 67 -1.74 12.32 3.29
N LEU A 68 -2.00 11.62 2.20
CA LEU A 68 -1.04 11.28 1.16
C LEU A 68 -1.38 12.03 -0.12
N ARG A 69 -0.36 12.36 -0.91
CA ARG A 69 -0.48 12.94 -2.24
C ARG A 69 0.10 12.00 -3.28
N ASP A 70 -0.68 11.72 -4.31
CA ASP A 70 -0.21 11.06 -5.52
C ASP A 70 0.68 12.04 -6.32
N PRO A 71 1.97 11.72 -6.58
CA PRO A 71 2.87 12.58 -7.33
C PRO A 71 2.52 12.73 -8.81
N ALA A 72 1.89 11.72 -9.43
CA ALA A 72 1.45 11.80 -10.82
C ALA A 72 0.22 12.69 -10.98
N GLY A 73 -0.56 12.82 -9.90
CA GLY A 73 -1.91 13.34 -9.96
C GLY A 73 -2.84 12.34 -10.66
N GLY A 74 -4.05 12.18 -10.11
CA GLY A 74 -5.06 11.27 -10.65
C GLY A 74 -6.46 11.80 -10.41
N ALA A 75 -7.47 10.94 -10.53
CA ALA A 75 -8.87 11.28 -10.24
C ALA A 75 -9.06 11.87 -8.83
N GLN A 76 -8.19 11.46 -7.89
CA GLN A 76 -8.09 12.04 -6.56
C GLN A 76 -6.61 12.28 -6.23
N SER A 77 -6.18 13.54 -6.18
CA SER A 77 -4.76 13.87 -5.93
C SER A 77 -4.32 13.61 -4.50
N TYR A 78 -5.28 13.39 -3.59
CA TYR A 78 -5.00 13.11 -2.19
C TYR A 78 -5.92 12.05 -1.62
N VAL A 79 -5.34 11.17 -0.81
CA VAL A 79 -6.07 10.16 -0.02
C VAL A 79 -5.63 10.24 1.43
N THR A 80 -6.46 9.73 2.34
CA THR A 80 -6.04 9.49 3.74
C THR A 80 -5.85 7.99 3.94
N ALA A 81 -4.76 7.58 4.58
CA ALA A 81 -4.41 6.19 4.80
C ALA A 81 -3.93 5.95 6.23
N HIS A 82 -4.16 4.76 6.76
CA HIS A 82 -3.62 4.32 8.05
C HIS A 82 -2.08 4.09 7.95
N PRO A 83 -1.27 4.44 8.97
CA PRO A 83 0.18 4.22 8.99
C PRO A 83 0.61 2.80 8.63
N ARG A 84 -0.16 1.78 9.04
CA ARG A 84 0.19 0.38 8.77
C ARG A 84 0.23 -0.01 7.30
N TYR A 85 -0.41 0.77 6.42
CA TYR A 85 -0.38 0.50 4.97
C TYR A 85 0.88 1.03 4.29
N LEU A 86 1.68 1.84 4.99
CA LEU A 86 2.73 2.67 4.40
C LEU A 86 4.11 2.05 4.60
N VAL A 87 4.96 2.13 3.58
CA VAL A 87 6.35 1.66 3.66
C VAL A 87 7.26 2.77 3.16
N HIS A 88 8.32 3.13 3.90
CA HIS A 88 9.28 4.14 3.44
C HIS A 88 9.99 3.73 2.14
N LEU A 89 10.03 4.63 1.16
CA LEU A 89 10.81 4.45 -0.08
C LEU A 89 12.16 5.17 -0.04
N SER A 90 12.23 6.37 0.54
CA SER A 90 13.41 7.24 0.43
C SER A 90 14.41 7.14 1.59
N ARG A 91 14.14 6.28 2.59
CA ARG A 91 15.03 6.09 3.75
C ARG A 91 15.15 4.63 4.15
N ARG A 92 16.30 4.27 4.71
CA ARG A 92 16.56 2.92 5.22
C ARG A 92 15.93 2.75 6.60
N CYS A 93 14.66 2.34 6.63
CA CYS A 93 13.91 2.09 7.86
C CYS A 93 13.87 0.59 8.16
N PRO A 94 14.39 0.11 9.31
CA PRO A 94 14.42 -1.31 9.65
C PRO A 94 13.05 -1.99 9.61
N ASP A 95 12.02 -1.41 10.25
CA ASP A 95 10.69 -2.01 10.32
C ASP A 95 10.04 -2.12 8.93
N CYS A 96 10.19 -1.09 8.10
CA CYS A 96 9.71 -1.09 6.72
C CYS A 96 10.46 -2.12 5.85
N LEU A 97 11.76 -2.28 6.04
CA LEU A 97 12.56 -3.27 5.31
C LEU A 97 12.23 -4.70 5.70
N ILE A 98 12.04 -4.97 7.00
CA ILE A 98 11.63 -6.29 7.49
C ILE A 98 10.25 -6.65 6.92
N TYR A 99 9.32 -5.70 6.95
CA TYR A 99 7.99 -5.86 6.38
C TYR A 99 8.03 -6.11 4.86
N ALA A 100 8.75 -5.27 4.10
CA ALA A 100 8.89 -5.44 2.66
C ALA A 100 9.52 -6.79 2.32
N ARG A 101 10.54 -7.22 3.07
CA ARG A 101 11.20 -8.51 2.85
C ARG A 101 10.25 -9.69 3.09
N ALA A 102 9.45 -9.65 4.15
CA ALA A 102 8.47 -10.69 4.44
C ALA A 102 7.35 -10.73 3.37
N MET A 103 6.97 -9.58 2.82
CA MET A 103 6.06 -9.50 1.67
C MET A 103 6.68 -10.09 0.40
N GLU A 104 7.95 -9.78 0.10
CA GLU A 104 8.69 -10.38 -1.02
C GLU A 104 8.71 -11.91 -0.92
N ASP A 105 9.14 -12.44 0.23
CA ASP A 105 9.26 -13.88 0.45
C ASP A 105 7.92 -14.60 0.25
N THR A 106 6.80 -13.94 0.57
CA THR A 106 5.46 -14.52 0.41
C THR A 106 4.93 -14.39 -1.02
N LEU A 107 4.99 -13.20 -1.61
CA LEU A 107 4.34 -12.91 -2.89
C LEU A 107 5.16 -13.40 -4.08
N LEU A 108 6.49 -13.25 -4.04
CA LEU A 108 7.34 -13.67 -5.16
C LEU A 108 7.37 -15.19 -5.31
N ALA A 109 7.30 -15.93 -4.20
CA ALA A 109 7.14 -17.38 -4.23
C ALA A 109 5.77 -17.77 -4.83
N ARG A 110 4.70 -17.09 -4.44
CA ARG A 110 3.33 -17.38 -4.90
C ARG A 110 3.11 -17.10 -6.38
N PHE A 111 3.69 -16.01 -6.88
CA PHE A 111 3.55 -15.56 -8.27
C PHE A 111 4.82 -15.82 -9.09
N ALA A 112 5.60 -16.83 -8.71
CA ALA A 112 6.78 -17.22 -9.45
C ALA A 112 6.45 -17.45 -10.94
N ASN A 113 7.32 -16.95 -11.83
CA ASN A 113 7.19 -17.04 -13.29
C ASN A 113 6.05 -16.20 -13.90
N ARG A 114 5.53 -15.21 -13.17
CA ARG A 114 4.56 -14.25 -13.67
C ARG A 114 5.22 -12.88 -13.79
N ASP A 115 5.26 -12.34 -15.00
CA ASP A 115 5.89 -11.06 -15.29
C ASP A 115 4.88 -9.91 -15.36
N GLU A 116 3.58 -10.23 -15.45
CA GLU A 116 2.54 -9.21 -15.48
C GLU A 116 2.36 -8.51 -14.13
N LEU A 117 1.72 -7.34 -14.17
CA LEU A 117 1.30 -6.65 -12.97
C LEU A 117 0.15 -7.43 -12.33
N ILE A 118 0.34 -7.83 -11.09
CA ILE A 118 -0.66 -8.52 -10.28
C ILE A 118 -1.09 -7.60 -9.15
N ASP A 119 -2.37 -7.22 -9.15
CA ASP A 119 -3.01 -6.55 -8.02
C ASP A 119 -3.69 -7.59 -7.14
N CYS A 120 -3.29 -7.68 -5.86
CA CYS A 120 -3.82 -8.64 -4.91
C CYS A 120 -5.19 -8.25 -4.34
N GLY A 121 -5.71 -7.06 -4.67
CA GLY A 121 -7.05 -6.61 -4.33
C GLY A 121 -7.25 -6.26 -2.86
N TRP A 122 -6.20 -5.79 -2.20
CA TRP A 122 -6.20 -5.52 -0.76
C TRP A 122 -6.82 -4.18 -0.36
N TYR A 123 -6.87 -3.23 -1.28
CA TYR A 123 -7.28 -1.88 -0.97
C TYR A 123 -8.43 -1.42 -1.84
N THR A 124 -9.29 -0.61 -1.24
CA THR A 124 -10.29 0.19 -1.93
C THR A 124 -10.24 1.61 -1.40
N THR A 125 -10.89 2.56 -2.06
CA THR A 125 -10.99 3.95 -1.61
C THR A 125 -12.45 4.29 -1.34
N THR A 126 -12.74 4.85 -0.17
CA THR A 126 -14.09 5.30 0.19
C THR A 126 -14.46 6.57 -0.57
N ALA A 127 -15.75 6.93 -0.55
CA ALA A 127 -16.25 8.19 -1.10
C ALA A 127 -15.60 9.45 -0.45
N LEU A 128 -15.06 9.32 0.77
CA LEU A 128 -14.34 10.40 1.45
C LEU A 128 -12.86 10.48 1.07
N GLY A 129 -12.39 9.62 0.17
CA GLY A 129 -10.97 9.54 -0.21
C GLY A 129 -10.12 8.87 0.86
N GLN A 130 -10.65 7.93 1.62
CA GLN A 130 -9.87 7.13 2.57
C GLN A 130 -9.52 5.80 1.94
N LEU A 131 -8.23 5.48 1.89
CA LEU A 131 -7.71 4.20 1.45
C LEU A 131 -7.93 3.17 2.56
N VAL A 132 -8.64 2.09 2.27
CA VAL A 132 -9.05 1.10 3.26
C VAL A 132 -8.60 -0.28 2.85
N HIS A 133 -7.96 -0.97 3.78
CA HIS A 133 -7.63 -2.37 3.61
C HIS A 133 -8.88 -3.26 3.78
N ILE A 134 -9.05 -4.29 2.95
CA ILE A 134 -10.24 -5.15 2.95
C ILE A 134 -10.53 -5.84 4.30
N ALA A 135 -9.50 -6.06 5.12
CA ALA A 135 -9.67 -6.64 6.46
C ALA A 135 -10.41 -5.68 7.40
N ASP A 136 -10.30 -4.37 7.18
CA ASP A 136 -10.84 -3.35 8.08
C ASP A 136 -12.32 -3.11 7.85
N ILE A 137 -12.75 -3.35 6.61
CA ILE A 137 -14.17 -3.34 6.23
C ILE A 137 -14.93 -4.44 7.00
N ARG A 138 -14.27 -5.54 7.35
CA ARG A 138 -14.91 -6.71 7.99
C ARG A 138 -15.05 -6.57 9.51
N SER A 139 -14.24 -5.74 10.16
CA SER A 139 -14.26 -5.54 11.61
C SER A 139 -15.38 -4.61 12.12
N GLY A 140 -16.11 -3.96 11.21
CA GLY A 140 -17.20 -3.04 11.55
C GLY A 140 -18.59 -3.67 11.69
N ARG A 141 -18.69 -4.95 12.05
CA ARG A 141 -19.98 -5.66 12.20
C ARG A 141 -20.22 -6.19 13.60
#